data_AF-A0A954GM88-F1
#
_entry.id   AF-A0A954GM88-F1
#
_cell.length_a   1.000
_cell.length_b   1.000
_cell.length_c   1.000
_cell.angle_alpha   90.00
_cell.angle_beta   90.00
_cell.angle_gamma   90.00
#
_symmetry.space_group_name_H-M   'P 1'
#
loop_
_entity.id
_entity.type
_entity.pdbx_description
1 polymer ?
#
loop_
_entity_poly.entity_id
_entity_poly.type
_entity_poly.pdbx_seq_one_letter_code
_entity_poly.pdbx_strand_id
1 'polypeptide(L)'
;ALREFFIRVQRVLQKHEVTSSLYSHAASGQIHMRPFMTTPKAVDAAKLSALASDFNEIALSLGGTISGEHGDGLSRSCFVGQQYGPLYSVFRQVKDIFDPHNLMNPGKIITEQKTIPASRMRPVLTDFHDDLVQLQLNWKPEELAQAAENCDGCAMCRTQQDELRMCPFFRLEASEEASPRAKANLMRSLLAGEIHPTMLQSSEYQHL
;
A
#
# COMPACT_ATOMS: atom_id res chain seq x y z
N ALA A 1 2.70 6.97 31.17
CA ALA A 1 2.16 7.35 29.84
C ALA A 1 1.25 6.27 29.26
N LEU A 2 1.73 5.05 28.99
CA LEU A 2 0.97 4.04 28.23
C LEU A 2 -0.37 3.59 28.88
N ARG A 3 -0.41 3.38 30.20
CA ARG A 3 -1.67 3.09 30.92
C ARG A 3 -2.71 4.19 30.72
N GLU A 4 -2.28 5.45 30.86
CA GLU A 4 -3.16 6.62 30.69
C GLU A 4 -3.64 6.74 29.24
N PHE A 5 -2.76 6.48 28.27
CA PHE A 5 -3.11 6.42 26.85
C PHE A 5 -4.26 5.44 26.61
N PHE A 6 -4.17 4.21 27.11
CA PHE A 6 -5.23 3.21 26.92
C PHE A 6 -6.56 3.60 27.56
N ILE A 7 -6.55 4.17 28.76
CA ILE A 7 -7.78 4.64 29.44
C ILE A 7 -8.45 5.73 28.61
N ARG A 8 -7.68 6.73 28.14
CA ARG A 8 -8.22 7.85 27.35
C ARG A 8 -8.70 7.40 25.98
N VAL A 9 -7.94 6.54 25.31
CA VAL A 9 -8.33 5.98 24.00
C VAL A 9 -9.59 5.13 24.11
N GLN A 10 -9.75 4.34 25.17
CA GLN A 10 -10.97 3.56 25.37
C GLN A 10 -12.22 4.46 25.44
N ARG A 11 -12.11 5.63 26.07
CA ARG A 11 -13.19 6.64 26.11
C ARG A 11 -13.46 7.24 24.72
N VAL A 12 -12.43 7.47 23.91
CA VAL A 12 -12.59 7.93 22.52
C VAL A 12 -13.29 6.88 21.67
N LEU A 13 -12.88 5.61 21.77
CA LEU A 13 -13.54 4.50 21.08
C LEU A 13 -15.03 4.40 21.46
N GLN A 14 -15.36 4.57 22.75
CA GLN A 14 -16.75 4.63 23.22
C GLN A 14 -17.50 5.84 22.66
N LYS A 15 -16.90 7.05 22.70
CA LYS A 15 -17.47 8.30 22.17
C LYS A 15 -17.86 8.19 20.69
N HIS A 16 -17.04 7.49 19.89
CA HIS A 16 -17.26 7.34 18.45
C HIS A 16 -18.04 6.07 18.07
N GLU A 17 -18.40 5.26 19.06
CA GLU A 17 -19.10 3.97 18.90
C GLU A 17 -18.34 3.02 17.98
N VAL A 18 -17.02 2.89 18.18
CA VAL A 18 -16.14 2.06 17.35
C VAL A 18 -15.31 1.12 18.23
N THR A 19 -15.19 -0.14 17.81
CA THR A 19 -14.24 -1.08 18.39
C THR A 19 -12.92 -1.03 17.62
N SER A 20 -11.80 -1.47 18.21
CA SER A 20 -10.49 -1.45 17.54
C SER A 20 -9.70 -2.70 17.88
N SER A 21 -8.94 -3.23 16.93
CA SER A 21 -7.83 -4.13 17.27
C SER A 21 -6.63 -3.33 17.76
N LEU A 22 -5.81 -3.98 18.57
CA LEU A 22 -4.60 -3.41 19.13
C LEU A 22 -3.46 -4.43 19.07
N TYR A 23 -2.33 -4.01 18.53
CA TYR A 23 -1.08 -4.76 18.58
C TYR A 23 0.07 -3.78 18.83
N SER A 24 1.17 -4.24 19.41
CA SER A 24 2.24 -3.34 19.82
C SER A 24 3.62 -3.96 19.69
N HIS A 25 4.59 -3.10 19.38
CA HIS A 25 5.98 -3.36 19.68
C HIS A 25 6.24 -2.78 21.08
N ALA A 26 5.90 -3.55 22.11
CA ALA A 26 5.89 -3.06 23.49
C ALA A 26 7.28 -2.55 23.95
N ALA A 27 8.36 -3.18 23.48
CA ALA A 27 9.73 -2.80 23.82
C ALA A 27 10.13 -1.41 23.28
N SER A 28 9.60 -1.00 22.13
CA SER A 28 9.85 0.31 21.51
C SER A 28 8.78 1.35 21.85
N GLY A 29 7.77 0.99 22.66
CA GLY A 29 6.67 1.88 23.01
C GLY A 29 5.73 2.20 21.84
N GLN A 30 5.72 1.39 20.78
CA GLN A 30 4.87 1.61 19.61
C GLN A 30 3.56 0.83 19.72
N ILE A 31 2.44 1.54 19.56
CA ILE A 31 1.10 0.97 19.62
C ILE A 31 0.43 1.16 18.27
N HIS A 32 -0.09 0.06 17.73
CA HIS A 32 -0.88 0.04 16.52
C HIS A 32 -2.33 -0.18 16.88
N MET A 33 -3.18 0.72 16.40
CA MET A 33 -4.61 0.63 16.59
C MET A 33 -5.30 0.68 15.24
N ARG A 34 -6.23 -0.25 15.04
CA ARG A 34 -7.04 -0.31 13.83
C ARG A 34 -8.52 -0.33 14.22
N PRO A 35 -9.18 0.83 14.20
CA PRO A 35 -10.62 0.92 14.40
C PRO A 35 -11.37 0.09 13.35
N PHE A 36 -12.32 -0.72 13.79
CA PHE A 36 -13.21 -1.48 12.94
C PHE A 36 -14.32 -0.57 12.43
N MET A 37 -14.25 -0.23 11.15
CA MET A 37 -15.29 0.52 10.47
C MET A 37 -15.57 -0.14 9.13
N THR A 38 -16.81 -0.05 8.67
CA THR A 38 -17.19 -0.36 7.29
C THR A 38 -16.30 0.46 6.35
N THR A 39 -15.88 -0.12 5.21
CA THR A 39 -14.96 0.49 4.24
C THR A 39 -15.24 1.99 4.08
N PRO A 40 -14.36 2.87 4.61
CA PRO A 40 -14.69 4.28 4.73
C PRO A 40 -14.89 4.93 3.37
N LYS A 41 -15.97 5.68 3.25
CA LYS A 41 -16.39 6.42 2.06
C LYS A 41 -16.12 7.90 2.27
N ALA A 42 -16.21 8.70 1.21
CA ALA A 42 -16.04 10.16 1.31
C ALA A 42 -16.97 10.81 2.36
N VAL A 43 -18.19 10.27 2.54
CA VAL A 43 -19.14 10.72 3.58
C VAL A 43 -18.64 10.47 5.01
N ASP A 44 -17.79 9.46 5.20
CA ASP A 44 -17.22 9.11 6.51
C ASP A 44 -15.99 9.95 6.87
N ALA A 45 -15.52 10.82 5.96
CA ALA A 45 -14.29 11.58 6.16
C ALA A 45 -14.32 12.49 7.40
N ALA A 46 -15.50 13.04 7.73
CA ALA A 46 -15.68 13.83 8.94
C ALA A 46 -15.54 12.97 10.20
N LYS A 47 -16.19 11.79 10.24
CA LYS A 47 -16.07 10.84 11.36
C LYS A 47 -14.64 10.35 11.52
N LEU A 48 -13.98 10.00 10.42
CA LEU A 48 -12.56 9.62 10.41
C LEU A 48 -11.65 10.73 10.93
N SER A 49 -11.85 11.96 10.47
CA SER A 49 -11.04 13.10 10.92
C SER A 49 -11.26 13.37 12.40
N ALA A 50 -12.50 13.33 12.89
CA ALA A 50 -12.82 13.53 14.30
C ALA A 50 -12.20 12.44 15.20
N LEU A 51 -12.31 11.17 14.78
CA LEU A 51 -11.67 10.05 15.48
C LEU A 51 -10.15 10.23 15.52
N ALA A 52 -9.52 10.48 14.37
CA ALA A 52 -8.08 10.69 14.27
C ALA A 52 -7.59 11.87 15.12
N SER A 53 -8.32 12.99 15.12
CA SER A 53 -8.00 14.16 15.96
C SER A 53 -8.00 13.80 17.45
N ASP A 54 -9.04 13.11 17.95
CA ASP A 54 -9.12 12.70 19.35
C ASP A 54 -7.96 11.76 19.73
N PHE A 55 -7.61 10.81 18.86
CA PHE A 55 -6.45 9.92 19.06
C PHE A 55 -5.12 10.71 19.12
N ASN A 56 -4.92 11.61 18.16
CA ASN A 56 -3.70 12.39 18.04
C ASN A 56 -3.53 13.33 19.23
N GLU A 57 -4.60 13.97 19.70
CA GLU A 57 -4.56 14.83 20.88
C GLU A 57 -4.09 14.06 22.12
N ILE A 58 -4.58 12.83 22.32
CA ILE A 58 -4.13 11.97 23.43
C ILE A 58 -2.65 11.64 23.28
N ALA A 59 -2.22 11.21 22.09
CA ALA A 59 -0.81 10.87 21.85
C ALA A 59 0.11 12.07 22.12
N LEU A 60 -0.19 13.23 21.55
CA LEU A 60 0.62 14.45 21.67
C LEU A 60 0.61 14.99 23.12
N SER A 61 -0.53 14.99 23.80
CA SER A 61 -0.61 15.45 25.21
C SER A 61 0.17 14.56 26.19
N LEU A 62 0.49 13.33 25.81
CA LEU A 62 1.34 12.41 26.58
C LEU A 62 2.80 12.42 26.12
N GLY A 63 3.19 13.35 25.25
CA GLY A 63 4.55 13.46 24.69
C GLY A 63 4.89 12.39 23.65
N GLY A 64 3.88 11.71 23.09
CA GLY A 64 4.04 10.73 22.03
C GLY A 64 4.05 11.34 20.63
N THR A 65 4.04 10.46 19.62
CA THR A 65 3.98 10.81 18.20
C THR A 65 2.77 10.14 17.54
N ILE A 66 2.18 10.79 16.53
CA ILE A 66 1.05 10.27 15.75
C ILE A 66 1.49 9.23 14.71
N SER A 67 2.80 9.14 14.43
CA SER A 67 3.37 8.15 13.51
C SER A 67 4.77 7.74 13.94
N GLY A 68 4.90 6.47 14.34
CA GLY A 68 6.19 5.88 14.73
C GLY A 68 6.99 5.32 13.54
N GLU A 69 6.34 4.50 12.70
CA GLU A 69 7.02 3.78 11.59
C GLU A 69 6.32 3.92 10.22
N HIS A 70 5.01 4.22 10.19
CA HIS A 70 4.20 4.17 8.96
C HIS A 70 4.22 5.47 8.14
N GLY A 71 5.04 6.44 8.54
CA GLY A 71 5.06 7.79 7.97
C GLY A 71 3.73 8.54 8.12
N ASP A 72 3.67 9.78 7.64
CA ASP A 72 2.46 10.59 7.79
C ASP A 72 1.44 10.32 6.68
N GLY A 73 1.90 10.37 5.43
CA GLY A 73 1.04 10.25 4.26
C GLY A 73 -0.08 11.31 4.23
N LEU A 74 -1.02 11.17 3.29
CA LEU A 74 -2.18 12.08 3.21
C LEU A 74 -3.10 11.97 4.44
N SER A 75 -3.12 10.81 5.09
CA SER A 75 -3.94 10.53 6.27
C SER A 75 -3.54 11.31 7.51
N ARG A 76 -2.29 11.76 7.62
CA ARG A 76 -1.79 12.48 8.81
C ARG A 76 -1.23 13.87 8.52
N SER A 77 -1.14 14.27 7.24
CA SER A 77 -0.56 15.55 6.83
C SER A 77 -1.20 16.76 7.53
N CYS A 78 -2.52 16.74 7.75
CA CYS A 78 -3.23 17.82 8.46
C CYS A 78 -2.84 17.95 9.95
N PHE A 79 -2.16 16.96 10.54
CA PHE A 79 -1.75 16.95 11.93
C PHE A 79 -0.25 17.20 12.12
N VAL A 80 0.56 17.14 11.05
CA VAL A 80 2.02 17.33 11.11
C VAL A 80 2.37 18.70 11.71
N GLY A 81 1.67 19.75 11.29
CA GLY A 81 1.86 21.09 11.83
C GLY A 81 1.64 21.18 13.34
N GLN A 82 0.65 20.44 13.87
CA GLN A 82 0.39 20.39 15.31
C GLN A 82 1.49 19.62 16.06
N GLN A 83 1.97 18.50 15.51
CA GLN A 83 3.00 17.68 16.14
C GLN A 83 4.34 18.41 16.25
N TYR A 84 4.76 19.08 15.18
CA TYR A 84 6.09 19.69 15.09
C TYR A 84 6.10 21.20 15.41
N GLY A 85 4.91 21.82 15.49
CA GLY A 85 4.76 23.21 15.87
C GLY A 85 5.64 24.14 15.00
N PRO A 86 6.50 24.98 15.60
CA PRO A 86 7.37 25.89 14.86
C PRO A 86 8.28 25.21 13.81
N LEU A 87 8.70 23.96 14.05
CA LEU A 87 9.57 23.22 13.13
C LEU A 87 8.90 22.88 11.80
N TYR A 88 7.56 22.89 11.74
CA TYR A 88 6.82 22.67 10.49
C TYR A 88 7.19 23.71 9.41
N SER A 89 7.57 24.93 9.81
CA SER A 89 8.06 25.95 8.89
C SER A 89 9.36 25.55 8.18
N VAL A 90 10.25 24.83 8.87
CA VAL A 90 11.50 24.30 8.29
C VAL A 90 11.18 23.22 7.26
N PHE A 91 10.18 22.37 7.53
CA PHE A 91 9.79 21.32 6.58
C PHE A 91 9.29 21.94 5.27
N ARG A 92 8.53 23.05 5.36
CA ARG A 92 8.08 23.82 4.19
C ARG A 92 9.27 24.41 3.43
N GLN A 93 10.25 25.01 4.11
CA GLN A 93 11.46 25.53 3.47
C GLN A 93 12.25 24.43 2.73
N VAL A 94 12.42 23.26 3.34
CA VAL A 94 13.07 22.11 2.69
C VAL A 94 12.29 21.70 1.45
N LYS A 95 10.96 21.63 1.54
CA LYS A 95 10.09 21.31 0.39
C LYS A 95 10.26 22.32 -0.74
N ASP A 96 10.31 23.61 -0.43
CA ASP A 96 10.43 24.68 -1.43
C ASP A 96 11.81 24.70 -2.11
N ILE A 97 12.88 24.33 -1.38
CA ILE A 97 14.24 24.22 -1.94
C ILE A 97 14.34 23.09 -2.96
N PHE A 98 13.80 21.91 -2.63
CA PHE A 98 13.97 20.70 -3.46
C PHE A 98 12.83 20.47 -4.46
N ASP A 99 11.68 21.12 -4.29
CA ASP A 99 10.53 21.02 -5.19
C ASP A 99 9.76 22.35 -5.30
N PRO A 100 10.40 23.39 -5.87
CA PRO A 100 9.82 24.74 -5.97
C PRO A 100 8.55 24.81 -6.81
N HIS A 101 8.31 23.82 -7.67
CA HIS A 101 7.11 23.72 -8.50
C HIS A 101 6.06 22.77 -7.91
N ASN A 102 6.30 22.21 -6.74
CA ASN A 102 5.40 21.31 -6.01
C ASN A 102 4.90 20.10 -6.83
N LEU A 103 5.81 19.48 -7.60
CA LEU A 103 5.52 18.33 -8.45
C LEU A 103 5.59 16.99 -7.68
N MET A 104 6.39 16.92 -6.62
CA MET A 104 6.68 15.70 -5.88
C MET A 104 5.71 15.50 -4.70
N ASN A 105 4.64 14.73 -4.89
CA ASN A 105 3.65 14.42 -3.84
C ASN A 105 2.99 15.67 -3.19
N PRO A 106 2.31 16.53 -3.97
CA PRO A 106 1.64 17.72 -3.44
C PRO A 106 0.60 17.36 -2.35
N GLY A 107 0.59 18.16 -1.27
CA GLY A 107 -0.35 18.01 -0.16
C GLY A 107 0.00 16.91 0.85
N LYS A 108 1.13 16.22 0.68
CA LYS A 108 1.66 15.23 1.64
C LYS A 108 2.74 15.87 2.49
N ILE A 109 2.65 15.70 3.82
CA ILE A 109 3.46 16.35 4.87
C ILE A 109 3.24 17.87 4.90
N ILE A 110 3.51 18.56 3.79
CA ILE A 110 3.25 19.99 3.62
C ILE A 110 1.87 20.18 2.99
N THR A 111 0.94 20.70 3.79
CA THR A 111 -0.44 20.98 3.37
C THR A 111 -1.04 22.12 4.18
N GLU A 112 -2.02 22.80 3.58
CA GLU A 112 -2.91 23.76 4.23
C GLU A 112 -4.26 23.11 4.64
N GLN A 113 -4.44 21.82 4.31
CA GLN A 113 -5.64 21.08 4.68
C GLN A 113 -5.70 20.88 6.19
N LYS A 114 -6.86 21.20 6.79
CA LYS A 114 -7.11 21.00 8.23
C LYS A 114 -7.77 19.66 8.57
N THR A 115 -8.19 18.91 7.56
CA THR A 115 -8.87 17.62 7.70
C THR A 115 -8.32 16.62 6.70
N ILE A 116 -8.61 15.34 6.92
CA ILE A 116 -8.23 14.27 6.01
C ILE A 116 -8.98 14.46 4.67
N PRO A 117 -8.30 14.49 3.51
CA PRO A 117 -8.94 14.79 2.24
C PRO A 117 -9.92 13.70 1.80
N ALA A 118 -11.22 13.99 1.93
CA ALA A 118 -12.32 13.08 1.53
C ALA A 118 -12.24 12.65 0.06
N SER A 119 -11.77 13.54 -0.83
CA SER A 119 -11.61 13.29 -2.27
C SER A 119 -10.56 12.22 -2.61
N ARG A 120 -9.74 11.81 -1.64
CA ARG A 120 -8.70 10.78 -1.80
C ARG A 120 -9.09 9.45 -1.15
N MET A 121 -10.32 9.34 -0.64
CA MET A 121 -10.85 8.07 -0.14
C MET A 121 -11.21 7.13 -1.29
N ARG A 122 -11.32 5.84 -0.97
CA ARG A 122 -11.69 4.83 -1.97
C ARG A 122 -13.09 5.17 -2.51
N PRO A 123 -13.29 5.08 -3.84
CA PRO A 123 -14.61 5.29 -4.41
C PRO A 123 -15.56 4.21 -3.93
N VAL A 124 -16.83 4.58 -3.78
CA VAL A 124 -17.91 3.61 -3.64
C VAL A 124 -18.22 3.13 -5.03
N LEU A 125 -17.94 1.85 -5.30
CA LEU A 125 -18.35 1.23 -6.55
C LEU A 125 -19.85 0.95 -6.45
N THR A 126 -20.67 1.81 -7.07
CA THR A 126 -22.12 1.64 -7.18
C THR A 126 -22.52 1.07 -8.53
N ASP A 127 -21.76 1.44 -9.57
CA ASP A 127 -22.00 1.07 -10.94
C ASP A 127 -20.81 0.24 -11.44
N PHE A 128 -21.10 -0.98 -11.84
CA PHE A 128 -20.12 -1.84 -12.47
C PHE A 128 -20.23 -1.61 -13.98
N HIS A 129 -19.09 -1.34 -14.63
CA HIS A 129 -19.04 -1.36 -16.08
C HIS A 129 -19.07 -2.83 -16.54
N ASP A 130 -19.91 -3.14 -17.52
CA ASP A 130 -19.91 -4.47 -18.14
C ASP A 130 -18.69 -4.65 -19.09
N ASP A 131 -18.10 -3.54 -19.54
CA ASP A 131 -16.90 -3.49 -20.39
C ASP A 131 -15.59 -3.71 -19.61
N LEU A 132 -15.59 -4.63 -18.64
CA LEU A 132 -14.36 -5.05 -17.99
C LEU A 132 -13.61 -6.03 -18.89
N VAL A 133 -12.30 -5.83 -19.02
CA VAL A 133 -11.44 -6.85 -19.61
C VAL A 133 -11.62 -8.14 -18.81
N GLN A 134 -12.01 -9.22 -19.49
CA GLN A 134 -12.13 -10.52 -18.85
C GLN A 134 -10.78 -10.88 -18.24
N LEU A 135 -10.73 -10.89 -16.92
CA LEU A 135 -9.51 -11.24 -16.19
C LEU A 135 -9.22 -12.72 -16.43
N GLN A 136 -8.19 -12.98 -17.21
CA GLN A 136 -7.63 -14.28 -17.50
C GLN A 136 -6.74 -14.76 -16.31
N LEU A 137 -7.25 -14.61 -15.08
CA LEU A 137 -6.53 -14.92 -13.84
C LEU A 137 -6.91 -16.27 -13.23
N ASN A 138 -7.88 -16.97 -13.81
CA ASN A 138 -8.31 -18.30 -13.40
C ASN A 138 -8.35 -19.22 -14.62
N TRP A 139 -7.17 -19.66 -15.06
CA TRP A 139 -7.04 -20.59 -16.18
C TRP A 139 -7.38 -22.00 -15.75
N LYS A 140 -8.15 -22.70 -16.59
CA LYS A 140 -8.24 -24.15 -16.51
C LYS A 140 -6.88 -24.76 -16.92
N PRO A 141 -6.52 -25.95 -16.43
CA PRO A 141 -5.25 -26.60 -16.81
C PRO A 141 -5.02 -26.68 -18.32
N GLU A 142 -6.08 -26.89 -19.11
CA GLU A 142 -6.02 -26.97 -20.57
C GLU A 142 -5.70 -25.62 -21.21
N GLU A 143 -6.25 -24.52 -20.69
CA GLU A 143 -5.97 -23.15 -21.14
C GLU A 143 -4.53 -22.75 -20.83
N LEU A 144 -4.03 -23.17 -19.65
CA LEU A 144 -2.63 -23.00 -19.26
C LEU A 144 -1.68 -23.79 -20.15
N ALA A 145 -2.02 -25.04 -20.48
CA ALA A 145 -1.25 -25.87 -21.40
C ALA A 145 -1.17 -25.22 -22.78
N GLN A 146 -2.31 -24.81 -23.34
CA GLN A 146 -2.37 -24.17 -24.65
C GLN A 146 -1.55 -22.87 -24.70
N ALA A 147 -1.63 -22.05 -23.66
CA ALA A 147 -0.85 -20.82 -23.58
C ALA A 147 0.66 -21.07 -23.47
N ALA A 148 1.06 -22.10 -22.71
CA ALA A 148 2.46 -22.48 -22.57
C ALA A 148 3.05 -23.08 -23.86
N GLU A 149 2.23 -23.81 -24.63
CA GLU A 149 2.59 -24.38 -25.94
C GLU A 149 2.81 -23.33 -27.03
N ASN A 150 2.17 -22.15 -26.93
CA ASN A 150 2.42 -21.04 -27.86
C ASN A 150 3.88 -20.54 -27.82
N CYS A 151 4.65 -20.91 -26.79
CA CYS A 151 6.09 -20.67 -26.75
C CYS A 151 6.85 -21.77 -27.51
N ASP A 152 7.31 -21.43 -28.71
CA ASP A 152 8.17 -22.27 -29.56
C ASP A 152 9.64 -22.35 -29.10
N GLY A 153 10.02 -21.57 -28.09
CA GLY A 153 11.37 -21.55 -27.53
C GLY A 153 12.40 -20.71 -28.30
N CYS A 154 12.02 -19.97 -29.35
CA CYS A 154 12.91 -19.22 -30.25
C CYS A 154 13.71 -18.08 -29.59
N ALA A 155 13.42 -17.76 -28.32
CA ALA A 155 14.10 -16.72 -27.55
C ALA A 155 13.92 -15.27 -28.07
N MET A 156 13.02 -15.01 -29.01
CA MET A 156 12.65 -13.64 -29.41
C MET A 156 12.18 -12.78 -28.23
N CYS A 157 11.66 -13.43 -27.18
CA CYS A 157 11.29 -12.78 -25.93
C CYS A 157 12.47 -12.20 -25.13
N ARG A 158 13.71 -12.44 -25.56
CA ARG A 158 14.94 -11.90 -24.95
C ARG A 158 15.44 -10.63 -25.64
N THR A 159 14.70 -10.10 -26.61
CA THR A 159 15.10 -8.87 -27.30
C THR A 159 15.20 -7.69 -26.33
N GLN A 160 16.25 -6.89 -26.51
CA GLN A 160 16.45 -5.60 -25.82
C GLN A 160 16.33 -4.43 -26.82
N GLN A 161 15.96 -4.69 -28.08
CA GLN A 161 15.75 -3.66 -29.09
C GLN A 161 14.60 -2.73 -28.69
N ASP A 162 14.77 -1.43 -28.85
CA ASP A 162 13.80 -0.43 -28.40
C ASP A 162 12.48 -0.48 -29.20
N GLU A 163 12.53 -0.96 -30.44
CA GLU A 163 11.39 -1.05 -31.34
C GLU A 163 10.44 -2.21 -31.02
N LEU A 164 10.87 -3.19 -30.22
CA LEU A 164 10.11 -4.40 -29.92
C LEU A 164 9.58 -4.40 -28.48
N ARG A 165 8.26 -4.39 -28.31
CA ARG A 165 7.64 -4.47 -26.98
C ARG A 165 7.87 -5.85 -26.37
N MET A 166 8.38 -5.89 -25.14
CA MET A 166 8.63 -7.11 -24.38
C MET A 166 8.34 -6.93 -22.88
N CYS A 167 8.39 -8.03 -22.10
CA CYS A 167 8.15 -8.00 -20.66
C CYS A 167 9.05 -6.96 -19.96
N PRO A 168 8.48 -6.01 -19.19
CA PRO A 168 9.26 -4.96 -18.53
C PRO A 168 10.25 -5.53 -17.51
N PHE A 169 9.93 -6.64 -16.85
CA PHE A 169 10.83 -7.28 -15.88
C PHE A 169 12.13 -7.80 -16.54
N PHE A 170 12.06 -8.41 -17.72
CA PHE A 170 13.27 -8.84 -18.44
C PHE A 170 14.12 -7.65 -18.93
N ARG A 171 13.51 -6.49 -19.19
CA ARG A 171 14.25 -5.27 -19.53
C ARG A 171 14.96 -4.65 -18.32
N LEU A 172 14.34 -4.76 -17.15
CA LEU A 172 14.95 -4.34 -15.89
C LEU A 172 16.11 -5.27 -15.50
N GLU A 173 15.91 -6.57 -15.67
CA GLU A 173 16.87 -7.61 -15.36
C GLU A 173 16.91 -8.66 -16.47
N ALA A 174 17.97 -8.66 -17.28
CA ALA A 174 18.11 -9.52 -18.46
C ALA A 174 18.52 -10.97 -18.10
N SER A 175 17.89 -11.53 -17.07
CA SER A 175 18.07 -12.91 -16.60
C SER A 175 17.10 -13.85 -17.32
N GLU A 176 17.45 -15.13 -17.46
CA GLU A 176 16.55 -16.08 -18.14
C GLU A 176 15.23 -16.23 -17.37
N GLU A 177 15.31 -16.23 -16.05
CA GLU A 177 14.23 -16.35 -15.07
C GLU A 177 13.17 -15.25 -15.25
N ALA A 178 13.60 -14.03 -15.59
CA ALA A 178 12.71 -12.91 -15.87
C ALA A 178 12.03 -12.99 -17.25
N SER A 179 12.49 -13.88 -18.15
CA SER A 179 12.00 -13.95 -19.53
C SER A 179 10.59 -14.57 -19.63
N PRO A 180 9.78 -14.18 -20.63
CA PRO A 180 8.50 -14.84 -20.92
C PRO A 180 8.63 -16.34 -21.21
N ARG A 181 9.73 -16.76 -21.87
CA ARG A 181 9.99 -18.17 -22.16
C ARG A 181 10.21 -18.98 -20.88
N ALA A 182 10.93 -18.45 -19.90
CA ALA A 182 11.10 -19.15 -18.63
C ALA A 182 9.76 -19.41 -17.93
N LYS A 183 8.83 -18.45 -18.00
CA LYS A 183 7.46 -18.63 -17.46
C LYS A 183 6.71 -19.72 -18.21
N ALA A 184 6.78 -19.76 -19.54
CA ALA A 184 6.18 -20.83 -20.33
C ALA A 184 6.79 -22.21 -20.01
N ASN A 185 8.11 -22.29 -19.87
CA ASN A 185 8.82 -23.51 -19.48
C ASN A 185 8.42 -23.99 -18.08
N LEU A 186 8.35 -23.08 -17.11
CA LEU A 186 7.91 -23.38 -15.75
C LEU A 186 6.49 -23.94 -15.74
N MET A 187 5.57 -23.34 -16.50
CA MET A 187 4.20 -23.82 -16.61
C MET A 187 4.13 -25.21 -17.27
N ARG A 188 4.91 -25.47 -18.32
CA ARG A 188 5.03 -26.81 -18.91
C ARG A 188 5.53 -27.84 -17.89
N SER A 189 6.56 -27.48 -17.12
CA SER A 189 7.18 -28.38 -16.12
C SER A 189 6.21 -28.71 -14.97
N LEU A 190 5.42 -27.72 -14.53
CA LEU A 190 4.37 -27.92 -13.52
C LEU A 190 3.24 -28.81 -14.05
N LEU A 191 2.78 -28.57 -15.27
CA LEU A 191 1.70 -29.34 -15.91
C LEU A 191 2.11 -30.77 -16.24
N ALA A 192 3.36 -30.98 -16.67
CA ALA A 192 3.93 -32.31 -16.92
C ALA A 192 4.22 -33.09 -15.62
N GLY A 193 4.11 -32.45 -14.46
CA GLY A 193 4.43 -33.06 -13.16
C GLY A 193 5.93 -33.22 -12.90
N GLU A 194 6.79 -32.59 -13.70
CA GLU A 194 8.24 -32.58 -13.50
C GLU A 194 8.63 -31.73 -12.28
N ILE A 195 7.86 -30.67 -12.03
CA ILE A 195 7.98 -29.83 -10.83
C ILE A 195 6.71 -30.00 -9.99
N HIS A 196 6.87 -30.42 -8.74
CA HIS A 196 5.75 -30.49 -7.82
C HIS A 196 5.31 -29.07 -7.40
N PRO A 197 4.01 -28.72 -7.39
CA PRO A 197 3.55 -27.34 -7.13
C PRO A 197 4.02 -26.74 -5.80
N THR A 198 4.26 -27.57 -4.78
CA THR A 198 4.77 -27.11 -3.48
C THR A 198 6.20 -26.56 -3.56
N MET A 199 6.97 -26.89 -4.60
CA MET A 199 8.30 -26.32 -4.82
C MET A 199 8.25 -24.80 -5.00
N LEU A 200 7.16 -24.26 -5.56
CA LEU A 200 6.94 -22.81 -5.69
C LEU A 200 6.77 -22.11 -4.34
N GLN A 201 6.50 -22.86 -3.27
CA GLN A 201 6.39 -22.34 -1.91
C GLN A 201 7.70 -22.46 -1.13
N SER A 202 8.75 -23.02 -1.73
CA SER A 202 10.08 -23.10 -1.10
C SER A 202 10.73 -21.72 -1.00
N SER A 203 11.63 -21.56 -0.04
CA SER A 203 12.41 -20.33 0.11
C SER A 203 13.24 -20.01 -1.13
N GLU A 204 13.71 -21.02 -1.85
CA GLU A 204 14.46 -20.86 -3.10
C GLU A 204 13.65 -20.15 -4.17
N TYR A 205 12.35 -20.47 -4.31
CA TYR A 205 11.45 -19.83 -5.26
C TYR A 205 10.80 -18.53 -4.75
N GLN A 206 10.72 -18.33 -3.44
CA GLN A 206 10.19 -17.08 -2.84
C GLN A 206 11.19 -15.91 -2.88
N HIS A 207 12.47 -16.19 -3.15
CA HIS A 207 13.55 -15.20 -3.18
C HIS A 207 14.09 -14.92 -4.59
N LEU A 208 13.49 -15.53 -5.63
CA LEU A 208 13.61 -15.13 -7.04
C LEU A 208 12.62 -14.00 -7.36
#